data_AF-L9WYL6-F1
#
_entry.id   AF-L9WYL6-F1
#
_cell.length_a   1.000
_cell.length_b   1.000
_cell.length_c   1.000
_cell.angle_alpha   90.00
_cell.angle_beta   90.00
_cell.angle_gamma   90.00
#
_symmetry.space_group_name_H-M   'P 1'
#
loop_
_entity.id
_entity.type
_entity.pdbx_description
1 polymer ?
#
loop_
_entity_poly.entity_id
_entity_poly.type
_entity_poly.pdbx_seq_one_letter_code
_entity_poly.pdbx_strand_id
1 'polypeptide(L)' 'MIENEYKSIKADFLPVTCSKDYRMRMFYFIAATLMYNLWRLTNLVLRDLVDADLGESPPITAGEFVELMAVFVEPQKEYG' A
#
# COMPACT_ATOMS: atom_id res chain seq x y z
N MET A 1 -1.92 -18.61 -2.22
CA MET A 1 -0.54 -18.06 -2.12
C MET A 1 -0.14 -17.56 -3.50
N ILE A 2 0.53 -16.40 -3.58
CA ILE A 2 0.76 -15.54 -4.76
C ILE A 2 -0.53 -14.95 -5.37
N GLU A 3 -1.52 -15.76 -5.75
CA GLU A 3 -2.72 -15.25 -6.45
C GLU A 3 -3.56 -14.29 -5.58
N ASN A 4 -3.66 -14.58 -4.28
CA ASN A 4 -4.36 -13.69 -3.33
C ASN A 4 -3.61 -12.37 -3.12
N GLU A 5 -2.28 -12.41 -3.11
CA GLU A 5 -1.45 -11.20 -2.99
C GLU A 5 -1.58 -10.33 -4.25
N TYR A 6 -1.58 -10.95 -5.43
CA TYR A 6 -1.81 -10.27 -6.69
C TYR A 6 -3.22 -9.65 -6.78
N LYS A 7 -4.24 -10.31 -6.22
CA LYS A 7 -5.61 -9.75 -6.13
C LYS A 7 -5.64 -8.48 -5.29
N SER A 8 -5.00 -8.47 -4.12
CA SER A 8 -4.90 -7.26 -3.28
C SER A 8 -4.10 -6.14 -3.96
N ILE A 9 -2.96 -6.45 -4.59
CA ILE A 9 -2.19 -5.46 -5.36
C ILE A 9 -3.08 -4.84 -6.45
N LYS A 10 -3.81 -5.66 -7.20
CA LYS A 10 -4.66 -5.19 -8.31
C LYS A 10 -5.88 -4.42 -7.83
N ALA A 11 -6.48 -4.82 -6.71
CA ALA A 11 -7.71 -4.21 -6.20
C ALA A 11 -7.44 -2.90 -5.47
N ASP A 12 -6.40 -2.86 -4.64
CA ASP A 12 -6.23 -1.81 -3.63
C ASP A 12 -5.09 -0.82 -3.97
N PHE A 13 -4.09 -1.25 -4.74
CA PHE A 13 -2.86 -0.46 -4.97
C PHE A 13 -2.59 -0.10 -6.43
N LEU A 14 -3.09 -0.87 -7.40
CA LEU A 14 -2.83 -0.64 -8.81
C LEU A 14 -3.81 0.39 -9.40
N PRO A 15 -3.36 1.57 -9.84
CA PRO A 15 -4.24 2.56 -10.43
C PRO A 15 -4.76 2.12 -11.80
N VAL A 16 -6.01 2.47 -12.09
CA VAL A 16 -6.62 2.26 -13.41
C VAL A 16 -6.10 3.33 -14.37
N THR A 17 -5.35 2.91 -15.39
CA THR A 17 -4.73 3.82 -16.36
C THR A 17 -5.26 3.52 -17.76
N CYS A 18 -5.75 4.54 -18.47
CA CYS A 18 -6.08 4.45 -19.90
C CYS A 18 -4.86 4.66 -20.82
N SER A 19 -3.69 4.97 -20.25
CA SER A 19 -2.47 5.19 -21.04
C SER A 19 -2.01 3.90 -21.73
N LYS A 20 -1.63 4.04 -23.01
CA LYS A 20 -1.03 2.94 -23.80
C LYS A 20 0.48 2.89 -23.68
N ASP A 21 1.11 3.89 -23.04
CA ASP A 21 2.56 3.89 -22.83
C ASP A 21 2.94 2.78 -21.84
N TYR A 22 3.77 1.84 -22.29
CA TYR A 22 4.21 0.71 -21.49
C TYR A 22 4.98 1.15 -20.24
N ARG A 23 5.71 2.27 -20.33
CA ARG A 23 6.52 2.80 -19.22
C ARG A 23 5.63 3.23 -18.06
N MET A 24 4.50 3.84 -18.37
CA MET A 24 3.51 4.24 -17.36
C MET A 24 2.93 3.01 -16.67
N ARG A 25 2.54 1.97 -17.43
CA ARG A 25 1.99 0.73 -16.85
C ARG A 25 3.00 0.01 -15.96
N MET A 26 4.24 -0.10 -16.42
CA MET A 26 5.36 -0.69 -15.66
C MET A 26 5.61 0.09 -14.37
N PHE A 27 5.66 1.42 -14.46
CA PHE A 27 5.85 2.29 -13.31
C PHE A 27 4.75 2.09 -12.26
N TYR A 28 3.48 2.13 -12.67
CA TYR A 28 2.36 1.93 -11.76
C TYR A 28 2.34 0.53 -11.15
N PHE A 29 2.74 -0.50 -11.90
CA PHE A 29 2.87 -1.86 -11.38
C PHE A 29 3.96 -1.97 -10.30
N ILE A 30 5.14 -1.39 -10.54
CA ILE A 30 6.23 -1.36 -9.57
C ILE A 30 5.81 -0.56 -8.34
N ALA A 31 5.20 0.61 -8.52
CA ALA A 31 4.72 1.45 -7.43
C ALA A 31 3.67 0.72 -6.58
N ALA A 32 2.70 0.05 -7.20
CA ALA A 32 1.70 -0.75 -6.51
C ALA A 32 2.32 -1.92 -5.72
N THR A 33 3.32 -2.59 -6.29
CA THR A 33 4.05 -3.68 -5.62
C THR A 33 4.82 -3.17 -4.41
N LEU A 34 5.48 -2.01 -4.53
CA LEU A 34 6.17 -1.36 -3.41
C LEU A 34 5.20 -0.96 -2.30
N MET A 35 4.07 -0.31 -2.64
CA MET A 35 3.05 0.07 -1.66
C MET A 35 2.47 -1.14 -0.92
N TYR A 36 2.19 -2.23 -1.63
CA TYR A 36 1.75 -3.49 -1.02
C TYR A 36 2.78 -4.05 -0.03
N ASN A 37 4.06 -4.04 -0.39
CA ASN A 37 5.13 -4.53 0.48
C ASN A 37 5.28 -3.66 1.74
N LEU A 38 5.14 -2.33 1.60
CA LEU A 38 5.16 -1.42 2.75
C LEU A 38 3.96 -1.65 3.67
N TRP A 39 2.77 -1.86 3.11
CA TRP A 39 1.58 -2.21 3.88
C TRP A 39 1.77 -3.52 4.66
N ARG A 40 2.33 -4.56 4.03
CA ARG A 40 2.66 -5.84 4.69
C ARG A 40 3.68 -5.66 5.80
N LEU A 41 4.74 -4.89 5.55
CA LEU A 41 5.79 -4.61 6.54
C LEU A 41 5.23 -3.83 7.74
N THR A 42 4.39 -2.83 7.50
CA THR A 42 3.75 -2.03 8.55
C THR A 42 2.88 -2.91 9.45
N ASN A 43 2.07 -3.79 8.85
CA ASN A 43 1.24 -4.73 9.60
C ASN A 43 2.06 -5.78 10.38
N LEU A 44 3.22 -6.19 9.85
CA LEU A 44 4.14 -7.08 10.58
C LEU A 44 4.72 -6.37 11.81
N VAL A 45 5.27 -5.18 11.61
CA VAL A 45 5.86 -4.37 12.70
C VAL A 45 4.81 -4.03 13.76
N LEU A 46 3.57 -3.71 13.36
CA LEU A 46 2.51 -3.39 14.32
C LEU A 46 2.17 -4.58 15.23
N ARG A 47 2.19 -5.79 14.68
CA ARG A 47 1.98 -7.02 15.47
C ARG A 47 3.10 -7.28 16.45
N ASP A 48 4.34 -6.97 16.08
CA ASP A 48 5.48 -7.08 16.99
C ASP A 48 5.47 -6.00 18.08
N LEU A 49 4.90 -4.82 17.79
CA LEU A 49 4.84 -3.69 18.71
C LEU A 49 3.71 -3.76 19.73
N VAL A 50 2.61 -4.43 19.40
CA VAL A 50 1.42 -4.52 20.25
C VAL A 50 1.41 -5.88 20.95
N ASP A 51 1.49 -5.89 22.28
CA ASP A 51 1.42 -7.10 23.13
C ASP A 51 -0.02 -7.63 23.26
N ALA A 52 -0.74 -7.67 22.14
CA ALA A 52 -2.10 -8.17 22.04
C ALA A 52 -2.28 -9.00 20.77
N ASP A 53 -3.09 -10.06 20.86
CA ASP A 53 -3.43 -10.86 19.69
C ASP A 53 -4.39 -10.07 18.78
N LEU A 54 -3.87 -9.66 17.61
CA LEU A 54 -4.60 -8.91 16.59
C LEU A 54 -5.31 -9.83 15.57
N GLY A 55 -5.34 -11.15 15.80
CA GLY A 55 -5.99 -12.13 14.92
C GLY A 55 -5.25 -12.32 13.59
N GLU A 56 -5.86 -12.98 12.60
CA GLU A 56 -5.19 -13.26 11.31
C GLU A 56 -5.35 -12.16 10.25
N SER A 57 -6.39 -11.34 10.36
CA SER A 57 -6.64 -10.22 9.43
C SER A 57 -5.59 -9.13 9.60
N PRO A 58 -5.18 -8.43 8.53
CA PRO A 58 -4.24 -7.32 8.64
C PRO A 58 -4.81 -6.23 9.58
N PRO A 59 -4.09 -5.86 10.66
CA PRO A 59 -4.56 -4.85 11.62
C PRO A 59 -4.91 -3.50 10.99
N ILE A 60 -4.16 -3.07 9.98
CA ILE A 60 -4.42 -1.89 9.16
C ILE A 60 -4.81 -2.41 7.78
N THR A 61 -5.98 -2.02 7.29
CA THR A 61 -6.45 -2.36 5.95
C THR A 61 -5.64 -1.66 4.86
N ALA A 62 -5.70 -2.15 3.62
CA ALA A 62 -5.00 -1.51 2.51
C ALA A 62 -5.49 -0.07 2.26
N GLY A 63 -6.80 0.18 2.39
CA GLY A 63 -7.38 1.51 2.24
C GLY A 63 -6.88 2.50 3.29
N GLU A 64 -6.91 2.12 4.57
CA GLU A 64 -6.38 2.96 5.66
C GLU A 64 -4.89 3.26 5.46
N PHE A 65 -4.11 2.28 5.01
CA PHE A 65 -2.69 2.50 4.71
C PHE A 65 -2.49 3.53 3.58
N VAL A 66 -3.28 3.46 2.51
CA VAL A 66 -3.21 4.44 1.41
C VAL A 66 -3.59 5.84 1.89
N GLU A 67 -4.63 5.96 2.73
CA GLU A 67 -5.03 7.25 3.31
C GLU A 67 -3.94 7.83 4.21
N LEU A 68 -3.31 7.01 5.06
CA LEU A 68 -2.17 7.43 5.87
C LEU A 68 -1.01 7.92 4.99
N MET A 69 -0.65 7.16 3.96
CA MET A 69 0.41 7.56 3.03
C MET A 69 0.07 8.86 2.30
N ALA A 70 -1.19 9.09 1.93
CA ALA A 70 -1.60 10.34 1.32
C ALA A 70 -1.33 11.54 2.24
N VAL A 71 -1.65 11.43 3.54
CA VAL A 71 -1.36 12.48 4.53
C VAL A 71 0.14 12.74 4.68
N PHE A 72 0.97 11.70 4.69
CA PHE A 72 2.43 11.86 4.83
C PHE A 72 3.12 12.36 3.55
N VAL A 73 2.53 12.09 2.38
CA VAL A 73 3.07 12.50 1.08
C VAL A 73 2.58 13.89 0.67
N GLU A 74 1.63 14.49 1.40
CA GLU A 74 1.28 15.90 1.20
C GLU A 74 2.55 16.76 1.30
N PRO A 75 2.81 17.63 0.30
CA PRO A 75 3.94 18.54 0.36
C PRO A 75 3.80 19.36 1.63
N GLN A 76 4.78 19.26 2.53
CA GLN A 76 4.89 20.12 3.70
C GLN A 76 4.80 21.56 3.18
N LYS A 77 3.67 22.22 3.41
CA LYS A 77 3.55 23.65 3.12
C LYS A 77 4.59 24.31 4.00
N GLU A 78 5.69 24.77 3.40
CA GLU A 78 6.65 25.65 4.06
C GLU A 78 5.86 26.87 4.52
N TYR A 79 5.52 26.91 5.81
CA TYR A 79 5.10 28.13 6.46
C TYR A 79 6.37 28.99 6.61
N GLY A 80 6.60 29.84 5.60
CA GLY A 80 7.54 30.95 5.66
C GLY A 80 6.99 32.11 6.49
#